data_AF-A0A961MTX9-F1
#
_entry.id   AF-A0A961MTX9-F1
#
_cell.length_a   1.000
_cell.length_b   1.000
_cell.length_c   1.000
_cell.angle_alpha   90.00
_cell.angle_beta   90.00
_cell.angle_gamma   90.00
#
_symmetry.space_group_name_H-M   'P 1'
#
loop_
_entity.id
_entity.type
_entity.pdbx_description
1 polymer ?
#
loop_
_entity_poly.entity_id
_entity_poly.type
_entity_poly.pdbx_seq_one_letter_code
_entity_poly.pdbx_strand_id
1 'polypeptide(L)'
;MSELADRILRSDRRALARAITLVESTRADHRDQAARLLEELAGHGRQALRIGLSGTPGVGKSTFIESFGTMLCEQGLKVAVLAVDPSSARTGGSILGDK
;
A
#
# COMPACT_ATOMS: atom_id res chain seq x y z
N MET A 1 -18.49 11.32 -3.54
CA MET A 1 -17.59 10.45 -2.79
C MET A 1 -18.19 9.06 -2.74
N SER A 2 -17.47 8.09 -3.26
CA SER A 2 -17.90 6.69 -3.27
C SER A 2 -17.85 6.07 -1.87
N GLU A 3 -18.69 5.04 -1.61
CA GLU A 3 -18.64 4.27 -0.35
C GLU A 3 -17.24 3.69 -0.10
N LEU A 4 -16.56 3.29 -1.18
CA LEU A 4 -15.19 2.77 -1.11
C LEU A 4 -14.21 3.83 -0.61
N ALA A 5 -14.27 5.07 -1.13
CA ALA A 5 -13.43 6.18 -0.68
C ALA A 5 -13.67 6.50 0.81
N ASP A 6 -14.94 6.61 1.22
CA ASP A 6 -15.32 6.87 2.62
C ASP A 6 -14.70 5.85 3.59
N ARG A 7 -14.78 4.56 3.22
CA ARG A 7 -14.26 3.48 4.04
C ARG A 7 -12.73 3.49 4.12
N ILE A 8 -12.05 3.80 3.02
CA ILE A 8 -10.58 3.97 3.00
C ILE A 8 -10.17 5.11 3.94
N LEU A 9 -10.86 6.26 3.89
CA LEU A 9 -10.58 7.40 4.76
C LEU A 9 -10.80 7.06 6.25
N ARG A 10 -11.75 6.17 6.54
CA ARG A 10 -11.97 5.61 7.89
C ARG A 10 -10.99 4.50 8.29
N SER A 11 -9.93 4.27 7.49
CA SER A 11 -8.91 3.24 7.71
C SER A 11 -9.45 1.80 7.68
N ASP A 12 -10.51 1.53 6.92
CA ASP A 12 -11.00 0.17 6.70
C ASP A 12 -10.01 -0.64 5.84
N ARG A 13 -9.38 -1.64 6.45
CA ARG A 13 -8.38 -2.50 5.78
C ARG A 13 -8.94 -3.30 4.62
N ARG A 14 -10.20 -3.75 4.69
CA ARG A 14 -10.84 -4.49 3.59
C ARG A 14 -11.14 -3.57 2.41
N ALA A 15 -11.55 -2.34 2.68
CA ALA A 15 -11.74 -1.33 1.65
C ALA A 15 -10.41 -0.98 0.97
N LEU A 16 -9.33 -0.82 1.74
CA LEU A 16 -7.99 -0.58 1.20
C LEU A 16 -7.50 -1.74 0.31
N ALA A 17 -7.64 -2.98 0.77
CA ALA A 17 -7.26 -4.17 -0.01
C ALA A 17 -8.02 -4.23 -1.35
N ARG A 18 -9.34 -3.97 -1.33
CA ARG A 18 -10.15 -3.90 -2.56
C ARG A 18 -9.70 -2.80 -3.50
N ALA A 19 -9.31 -1.64 -2.97
CA ALA A 19 -8.80 -0.54 -3.78
C ALA A 19 -7.45 -0.87 -4.42
N ILE A 20 -6.55 -1.54 -3.69
CA ILE A 20 -5.27 -2.03 -4.25
C ILE A 20 -5.55 -3.00 -5.40
N THR A 21 -6.42 -4.00 -5.19
CA THR A 21 -6.82 -4.94 -6.27
C THR A 21 -7.45 -4.25 -7.46
N LEU A 22 -8.27 -3.21 -7.24
CA LEU A 22 -8.87 -2.41 -8.32
C LEU A 22 -7.80 -1.68 -9.13
N VAL A 23 -6.83 -1.05 -8.44
CA VAL A 23 -5.71 -0.33 -9.05
C VAL A 23 -4.76 -1.27 -9.82
N GLU A 24 -4.53 -2.47 -9.33
CA GLU A 24 -3.67 -3.48 -9.98
C GLU A 24 -4.35 -4.20 -11.16
N SER A 25 -5.66 -4.03 -11.33
CA SER A 25 -6.41 -4.74 -12.37
C SER A 25 -6.07 -4.23 -13.78
N THR A 26 -5.93 -5.18 -14.71
CA THR A 26 -5.67 -4.87 -16.13
C THR A 26 -6.92 -4.59 -16.96
N ARG A 27 -8.12 -4.79 -16.39
CA ARG A 27 -9.39 -4.56 -17.10
C ARG A 27 -9.64 -3.06 -17.32
N ALA A 28 -10.12 -2.69 -18.51
CA ALA A 28 -10.32 -1.29 -18.87
C ALA A 28 -11.33 -0.58 -17.96
N ASP A 29 -12.44 -1.23 -17.64
CA ASP A 29 -13.48 -0.72 -16.73
C ASP A 29 -12.95 -0.46 -15.31
N HIS A 30 -12.06 -1.33 -14.82
CA HIS A 30 -11.42 -1.15 -13.52
C HIS A 30 -10.42 0.00 -13.51
N ARG A 31 -9.66 0.20 -14.61
CA ARG A 31 -8.72 1.34 -14.71
C ARG A 31 -9.44 2.68 -14.62
N ASP A 32 -10.58 2.82 -15.28
CA ASP A 32 -11.40 4.04 -15.21
C ASP A 32 -11.96 4.27 -13.80
N GLN A 33 -12.42 3.20 -13.14
CA GLN A 33 -12.87 3.27 -11.75
C GLN A 33 -11.74 3.62 -10.77
N ALA A 34 -10.54 3.06 -10.97
CA ALA A 34 -9.37 3.32 -10.16
C ALA A 34 -8.92 4.78 -10.28
N ALA A 35 -8.89 5.33 -11.51
CA ALA A 35 -8.54 6.74 -11.74
C ALA A 35 -9.48 7.69 -10.98
N ARG A 36 -10.80 7.45 -11.08
CA ARG A 36 -11.81 8.23 -10.33
C ARG A 36 -11.64 8.12 -8.83
N LEU A 37 -11.40 6.91 -8.31
CA LEU A 37 -11.16 6.70 -6.88
C LEU A 37 -9.92 7.45 -6.39
N LEU A 38 -8.82 7.43 -7.16
CA LEU A 38 -7.58 8.13 -6.82
C LEU A 38 -7.79 9.66 -6.81
N GLU A 39 -8.54 10.20 -7.76
CA GLU A 39 -8.92 11.62 -7.79
C GLU A 39 -9.75 12.01 -6.56
N GLU A 40 -10.77 11.21 -6.19
CA GLU A 40 -11.56 11.45 -4.99
C GLU A 40 -10.67 11.46 -3.72
N LEU A 41 -9.75 10.49 -3.59
CA LEU A 41 -8.88 10.37 -2.44
C LEU A 41 -7.82 11.49 -2.36
N ALA A 42 -7.30 11.96 -3.50
CA ALA A 42 -6.29 13.01 -3.56
C ALA A 42 -6.75 14.33 -2.93
N GLY A 43 -8.05 14.64 -3.00
CA GLY A 43 -8.64 15.85 -2.41
C GLY A 43 -8.62 15.91 -0.88
N HIS A 44 -8.30 14.82 -0.19
CA HIS A 44 -8.36 14.73 1.28
C HIS A 44 -7.09 15.17 2.01
N GLY A 45 -6.03 15.55 1.27
CA GLY A 45 -4.83 16.18 1.85
C GLY A 45 -4.05 15.31 2.84
N ARG A 46 -4.26 13.98 2.86
CA ARG A 46 -3.53 13.08 3.76
C ARG A 46 -2.05 13.04 3.40
N GLN A 47 -1.22 13.28 4.40
CA GLN A 47 0.23 13.21 4.28
C GLN A 47 0.78 11.97 4.98
N ALA A 48 1.88 11.45 4.47
CA ALA A 48 2.64 10.37 5.06
C ALA A 48 4.12 10.60 4.78
N LEU A 49 4.98 10.27 5.75
CA LEU A 49 6.42 10.22 5.54
C LEU A 49 6.74 9.01 4.65
N ARG A 50 7.46 9.23 3.54
CA ARG A 50 7.83 8.19 2.57
C ARG A 50 9.34 7.96 2.64
N ILE A 51 9.74 6.75 3.01
CA ILE A 51 11.15 6.38 3.19
C ILE A 51 11.49 5.27 2.18
N GLY A 52 12.50 5.51 1.35
CA GLY A 52 13.04 4.49 0.44
C GLY A 52 14.17 3.71 1.11
N LEU A 53 14.08 2.38 1.08
CA LEU A 53 15.11 1.48 1.62
C LEU A 53 15.67 0.61 0.49
N SER A 54 16.99 0.62 0.35
CA SER A 54 17.73 -0.18 -0.64
C SER A 54 18.96 -0.81 0.00
N GLY A 55 19.53 -1.81 -0.65
CA GLY A 55 20.71 -2.52 -0.16
C GLY A 55 20.86 -3.89 -0.82
N THR A 56 22.09 -4.39 -0.84
CA THR A 56 22.44 -5.67 -1.48
C THR A 56 21.66 -6.86 -0.90
N PRO A 57 21.49 -7.96 -1.66
CA PRO A 57 20.93 -9.20 -1.12
C PRO A 57 21.68 -9.64 0.15
N GLY A 58 20.96 -10.08 1.18
CA GLY A 58 21.57 -10.55 2.43
C GLY A 58 21.98 -9.48 3.46
N VAL A 59 21.93 -8.17 3.13
CA VAL A 59 22.35 -7.09 4.06
C VAL A 59 21.44 -6.90 5.30
N GLY A 60 20.40 -7.72 5.47
CA GLY A 60 19.48 -7.62 6.61
C GLY A 60 18.35 -6.61 6.47
N LYS A 61 18.02 -6.15 5.24
CA LYS A 61 16.90 -5.19 5.00
C LYS A 61 15.58 -5.62 5.64
N SER A 62 15.18 -6.88 5.48
CA SER A 62 13.90 -7.37 6.00
C SER A 62 13.86 -7.32 7.53
N THR A 63 14.96 -7.71 8.19
CA THR A 63 15.11 -7.62 9.65
C THR A 63 15.02 -6.16 10.11
N PHE A 64 15.69 -5.25 9.40
CA PHE A 64 15.61 -3.83 9.71
C PHE A 64 14.19 -3.28 9.54
N ILE A 65 13.51 -3.61 8.43
CA ILE A 65 12.13 -3.18 8.17
C ILE A 65 11.18 -3.68 9.27
N GLU A 66 11.32 -4.94 9.70
CA GLU A 66 10.51 -5.52 10.78
C GLU A 66 10.75 -4.78 12.10
N SER A 67 12.00 -4.66 12.55
CA SER A 67 12.30 -3.99 13.82
C SER A 67 11.95 -2.50 13.80
N PHE A 68 12.24 -1.79 12.70
CA PHE A 68 11.92 -0.37 12.54
C PHE A 68 10.40 -0.15 12.48
N GLY A 69 9.69 -0.99 11.74
CA GLY A 69 8.23 -0.94 11.62
C GLY A 69 7.55 -1.18 12.97
N THR A 70 7.96 -2.21 13.72
CA THR A 70 7.43 -2.50 15.06
C THR A 70 7.65 -1.32 16.00
N MET A 71 8.86 -0.75 16.03
CA MET A 71 9.17 0.42 16.86
C MET A 71 8.27 1.62 16.54
N LEU A 72 7.97 1.89 15.26
CA LEU A 72 7.03 2.96 14.87
C LEU A 72 5.59 2.64 15.27
N CYS A 73 5.16 1.38 15.12
CA CYS A 73 3.83 0.93 15.56
C CYS A 73 3.67 1.06 17.09
N GLU A 74 4.71 0.73 17.87
CA GLU A 74 4.74 0.92 19.33
C GLU A 74 4.61 2.39 19.74
N GLN A 75 5.02 3.32 18.88
CA GLN A 75 4.82 4.76 19.04
C GLN A 75 3.41 5.23 18.61
N GLY A 76 2.53 4.31 18.22
CA GLY A 76 1.15 4.61 17.79
C GLY A 76 1.05 5.08 16.33
N LEU A 77 2.12 4.99 15.55
CA LEU A 77 2.10 5.34 14.12
C LEU A 77 1.53 4.19 13.29
N LYS A 78 0.90 4.54 12.16
CA LYS A 78 0.45 3.56 11.16
C LYS A 78 1.52 3.38 10.11
N VAL A 79 2.04 2.16 9.99
CA VAL A 79 3.11 1.82 9.04
C VAL A 79 2.54 0.99 7.88
N ALA A 80 3.00 1.28 6.67
CA ALA A 80 2.79 0.45 5.49
C ALA A 80 4.14 0.18 4.82
N VAL A 81 4.35 -1.06 4.38
CA VAL A 81 5.56 -1.47 3.65
C VAL A 81 5.15 -1.86 2.23
N LEU A 82 5.68 -1.16 1.23
CA LEU A 82 5.51 -1.50 -0.18
C LEU A 82 6.82 -2.09 -0.72
N ALA A 83 6.77 -3.33 -1.19
CA ALA A 83 7.89 -3.95 -1.87
C ALA A 83 7.85 -3.61 -3.36
N VAL A 84 8.99 -3.15 -3.90
CA VAL A 84 9.19 -2.96 -5.34
C VAL A 84 10.19 -4.01 -5.82
N ASP A 85 9.71 -4.99 -6.58
CA ASP A 85 10.54 -6.02 -7.17
C ASP A 85 10.47 -5.93 -8.71
N PRO A 86 11.54 -5.49 -9.39
CA PRO A 86 11.54 -5.38 -10.85
C PRO A 86 11.42 -6.75 -11.56
N SER A 87 11.64 -7.88 -10.86
CA SER A 87 11.43 -9.22 -11.41
C SER A 87 9.96 -9.68 -11.38
N SER A 88 9.10 -8.98 -10.62
CA SER A 88 7.69 -9.34 -10.38
C SER A 88 6.79 -9.32 -11.61
N ALA A 89 7.24 -8.72 -12.72
CA ALA A 89 6.56 -8.82 -14.02
C ALA A 89 6.35 -10.29 -14.48
N ARG A 90 7.06 -11.26 -13.88
CA ARG A 90 6.94 -12.69 -14.18
C ARG A 90 6.09 -13.52 -13.20
N THR A 91 5.80 -13.05 -11.98
CA THR A 91 5.30 -13.93 -10.89
C THR A 91 3.91 -13.60 -10.34
N GLY A 92 3.26 -12.51 -10.78
CA GLY A 92 1.83 -12.29 -10.52
C GLY A 92 1.45 -11.72 -9.14
N GLY A 93 2.40 -11.14 -8.40
CA GLY A 93 2.13 -10.31 -7.21
C GLY A 93 2.43 -10.97 -5.86
N SER A 94 2.51 -10.14 -4.81
CA SER A 94 2.89 -10.51 -3.44
C SER A 94 1.70 -10.44 -2.48
N ILE A 95 1.60 -11.39 -1.54
CA ILE A 95 0.54 -11.48 -0.54
C ILE A 95 0.77 -10.42 0.55
N LEU A 96 -0.17 -9.47 0.69
CA LEU A 96 -0.30 -8.66 1.90
C LEU A 96 -0.83 -9.55 3.04
N GLY A 97 0.09 -10.09 3.84
CA GLY A 97 -0.21 -10.73 5.11
C GLY A 97 -0.18 -9.71 6.25
N ASP A 98 -1.23 -9.73 7.07
CA ASP A 98 -1.28 -9.06 8.37
C ASP A 98 -0.31 -9.79 9.32
N LYS A 99 0.62 -9.06 9.94
CA LYS A 99 1.43 -9.54 11.05
C LYS A 99 1.44 -8.46 12.12
#